data_AF-A0A662EAI6-F1
#
_entry.id   AF-A0A662EAI6-F1
#
_cell.length_a   1.000
_cell.length_b   1.000
_cell.length_c   1.000
_cell.angle_alpha   90.00
_cell.angle_beta   90.00
_cell.angle_gamma   90.00
#
_symmetry.space_group_name_H-M   'P 1'
#
loop_
_entity.id
_entity.type
_entity.pdbx_description
1 polymer ?
#
loop_
_entity_poly.entity_id
_entity_poly.type
_entity_poly.pdbx_seq_one_letter_code
_entity_poly.pdbx_strand_id
1 'polypeptide(L)'
;MLIYGHGTDDPNNLINSRDSFGRVRESGADGVELDVRMMADRSLVVIHDHLFPDGRPVATANGSDRPDHVLLLDDALDLCVGRIVNIEIKNFPQDPAFDPTEAIADETVQLLRARIESGKADQVLISCFGIACLDRIRELQPGLPTAHLVLSRRPAKHVVAACVEHGHGSVNPYVSMVDEVFMAVASLQNLVDSDSVL
;
A
#
# COMPACT_ATOMS: atom_id res chain seq x y z
N MET A 1 -16.64 -7.60 5.41
CA MET A 1 -16.09 -7.06 4.18
C MET A 1 -15.84 -5.58 4.42
N LEU A 2 -14.57 -5.20 4.47
CA LEU A 2 -14.17 -3.79 4.43
C LEU A 2 -14.03 -3.37 2.98
N ILE A 3 -14.43 -2.13 2.68
CA ILE A 3 -14.30 -1.54 1.34
C ILE A 3 -13.23 -0.44 1.41
N TYR A 4 -12.21 -0.57 0.58
CA TYR A 4 -11.14 0.42 0.43
C TYR A 4 -11.31 1.15 -0.89
N GLY A 5 -11.31 2.48 -0.86
CA GLY A 5 -11.34 3.26 -2.10
C GLY A 5 -9.95 3.54 -2.64
N HIS A 6 -9.68 3.18 -3.89
CA HIS A 6 -8.51 3.60 -4.68
C HIS A 6 -8.89 4.80 -5.56
N GLY A 7 -9.31 5.90 -4.93
CA GLY A 7 -9.91 7.06 -5.61
C GLY A 7 -11.37 6.86 -5.99
N THR A 8 -11.75 7.17 -7.24
CA THR A 8 -13.14 7.20 -7.71
C THR A 8 -13.31 6.63 -9.11
N ASP A 9 -14.54 6.25 -9.46
CA ASP A 9 -14.93 5.80 -10.81
C ASP A 9 -14.97 6.94 -11.86
N ASP A 10 -14.55 8.16 -11.50
CA ASP A 10 -14.48 9.28 -12.45
C ASP A 10 -13.42 8.98 -13.53
N PRO A 11 -13.74 9.14 -14.83
CA PRO A 11 -12.76 8.99 -15.91
C PRO A 11 -11.52 9.90 -15.77
N ASN A 12 -11.61 10.99 -15.02
CA ASN A 12 -10.52 11.92 -14.72
C ASN A 12 -10.01 11.78 -13.28
N ASN A 13 -10.31 10.66 -12.62
CA ASN A 13 -9.86 10.38 -11.25
C ASN A 13 -8.33 10.44 -11.16
N LEU A 14 -7.84 11.41 -10.39
CA LEU A 14 -6.45 11.46 -9.99
C LEU A 14 -6.31 10.76 -8.64
N ILE A 15 -5.99 9.47 -8.67
CA ILE A 15 -5.64 8.70 -7.45
C ILE A 15 -4.48 9.35 -6.69
N ASN A 16 -4.30 8.98 -5.42
CA ASN A 16 -3.20 9.49 -4.57
C ASN A 16 -3.20 11.02 -4.38
N SER A 17 -4.36 11.66 -4.50
CA SER A 17 -4.51 13.11 -4.39
C SER A 17 -5.41 13.51 -3.23
N ARG A 18 -5.30 14.77 -2.82
CA ARG A 18 -6.20 15.37 -1.82
C ARG A 18 -7.66 15.22 -2.22
N ASP A 19 -7.97 15.43 -3.49
CA ASP A 19 -9.34 15.37 -4.00
C ASP A 19 -9.85 13.92 -4.01
N SER A 20 -9.01 12.94 -4.37
CA SER A 20 -9.41 11.53 -4.32
C SER A 20 -9.68 11.09 -2.88
N PHE A 21 -8.85 11.47 -1.91
CA PHE A 21 -9.08 11.12 -0.49
C PHE A 21 -10.37 11.76 0.05
N GLY A 22 -10.65 13.01 -0.34
CA GLY A 22 -11.93 13.66 -0.01
C GLY A 22 -13.13 12.88 -0.55
N ARG A 23 -13.08 12.45 -1.80
CA ARG A 23 -14.16 11.71 -2.45
C ARG A 23 -14.35 10.29 -1.88
N VAL A 24 -13.26 9.57 -1.59
CA VAL A 24 -13.34 8.26 -0.91
C VAL A 24 -13.99 8.41 0.46
N ARG A 25 -13.70 9.50 1.19
CA ARG A 25 -14.36 9.76 2.46
C ARG A 25 -15.86 9.99 2.31
N GLU A 26 -16.28 10.69 1.25
CA GLU A 26 -17.68 10.98 0.94
C GLU A 26 -18.47 9.76 0.45
N SER A 27 -17.81 8.79 -0.19
CA SER A 27 -18.46 7.55 -0.66
C SER A 27 -18.89 6.62 0.47
N GLY A 28 -18.34 6.82 1.68
CA GLY A 28 -18.59 5.98 2.84
C GLY A 28 -17.73 4.72 2.91
N ALA A 29 -16.66 4.62 2.10
CA ALA A 29 -15.68 3.55 2.20
C ALA A 29 -15.09 3.44 3.62
N ASP A 30 -14.78 2.22 4.03
CA ASP A 30 -14.19 1.91 5.34
C ASP A 30 -12.72 2.38 5.40
N GLY A 31 -12.03 2.29 4.26
CA GLY A 31 -10.63 2.68 4.13
C GLY A 31 -10.28 3.36 2.82
N VAL A 32 -9.05 3.85 2.76
CA VAL A 32 -8.40 4.44 1.60
C VAL A 32 -7.22 3.56 1.24
N GLU A 33 -7.04 3.26 -0.03
CA GLU A 33 -5.78 2.74 -0.55
C GLU A 33 -4.95 3.90 -1.12
N LEU A 34 -3.63 3.83 -0.91
CA LEU A 34 -2.68 4.74 -1.52
C LEU A 34 -1.35 4.05 -1.84
N ASP A 35 -0.66 4.58 -2.85
CA ASP A 35 0.63 4.06 -3.32
C ASP A 35 1.79 4.93 -2.82
N VAL A 36 2.86 4.32 -2.30
CA VAL A 36 4.02 5.02 -1.76
C VAL A 36 5.29 4.67 -2.51
N ARG A 37 6.07 5.71 -2.80
CA ARG A 37 7.44 5.63 -3.33
C ARG A 37 8.40 6.46 -2.50
N MET A 38 9.66 6.04 -2.47
CA MET A 38 10.74 6.72 -1.77
C MET A 38 11.54 7.58 -2.74
N MET A 39 11.90 8.78 -2.30
CA MET A 39 12.72 9.75 -3.03
C MET A 39 14.20 9.66 -2.62
N ALA A 40 15.08 10.41 -3.29
CA ALA A 40 16.53 10.34 -3.07
C ALA A 40 16.96 10.77 -1.65
N ASP A 41 16.25 11.74 -1.07
CA ASP A 41 16.42 12.19 0.31
C ASP A 41 15.66 11.34 1.34
N ARG A 42 15.16 10.16 0.91
CA ARG A 42 14.39 9.20 1.69
C ARG A 42 13.02 9.67 2.16
N SER A 43 12.57 10.83 1.72
CA SER A 43 11.17 11.21 1.98
C SER A 43 10.21 10.33 1.17
N LEU A 44 9.03 10.09 1.75
CA LEU A 44 8.01 9.21 1.20
C LEU A 44 6.92 10.06 0.54
N VAL A 45 6.63 9.78 -0.73
CA VAL A 45 5.58 10.45 -1.50
C VAL A 45 4.49 9.48 -1.93
N VAL A 46 3.29 10.02 -2.06
CA VAL A 46 2.13 9.27 -2.49
C VAL A 46 1.97 9.39 -4.00
N ILE A 47 2.33 8.33 -4.72
CA ILE A 47 2.26 8.25 -6.18
C ILE A 47 2.41 6.80 -6.66
N HIS A 48 1.56 6.40 -7.61
CA HIS A 48 1.58 5.06 -8.19
C HIS A 48 2.80 4.86 -9.10
N ASP A 49 3.03 5.78 -10.03
CA ASP A 49 4.05 5.67 -11.07
C ASP A 49 5.45 6.04 -10.57
N HIS A 50 6.47 5.40 -11.15
CA HIS A 50 7.87 5.67 -10.83
C HIS A 50 8.38 7.02 -11.38
N LEU A 51 7.58 7.69 -12.22
CA LEU A 51 7.84 9.01 -12.78
C LEU A 51 6.79 9.99 -12.27
N PHE A 52 7.19 11.23 -12.02
CA PHE A 52 6.25 12.34 -11.91
C PHE A 52 5.57 12.61 -13.26
N PRO A 53 4.43 13.34 -13.28
CA PRO A 53 3.76 13.72 -14.53
C PRO A 53 4.64 14.54 -15.50
N ASP A 54 5.68 15.20 -14.99
CA ASP A 54 6.66 15.94 -15.80
C ASP A 54 7.79 15.05 -16.37
N GLY A 55 7.74 13.74 -16.12
CA GLY A 55 8.68 12.73 -16.62
C GLY A 55 9.93 12.54 -15.78
N ARG A 56 10.13 13.31 -14.70
CA ARG A 56 11.27 13.10 -13.79
C ARG A 56 11.09 11.82 -12.97
N PRO A 57 12.12 10.99 -12.77
CA PRO A 57 12.05 9.85 -11.87
C PRO A 57 11.86 10.28 -10.41
N VAL A 58 10.92 9.65 -9.72
CA VAL A 58 10.63 9.93 -8.29
C VAL A 58 11.88 9.63 -7.45
N ALA A 59 12.52 8.48 -7.68
CA ALA A 59 13.66 8.00 -6.91
C ALA A 59 14.93 8.88 -7.01
N THR A 60 14.97 9.86 -7.92
CA THR A 60 16.12 10.77 -8.09
C THR A 60 15.85 12.21 -7.64
N ALA A 61 14.61 12.52 -7.25
CA ALA A 61 14.24 13.84 -6.73
C ALA A 61 14.38 13.91 -5.20
N ASN A 62 14.40 15.13 -4.65
CA ASN A 62 14.22 15.37 -3.22
C ASN A 62 12.78 15.84 -2.95
N GLY A 63 12.32 15.74 -1.71
CA GLY A 63 10.96 16.12 -1.33
C GLY A 63 10.65 17.59 -1.51
N SER A 64 11.65 18.47 -1.42
CA SER A 64 11.50 19.89 -1.75
C SER A 64 11.24 20.16 -3.23
N ASP A 65 11.62 19.23 -4.11
CA ASP A 65 11.62 19.41 -5.57
C ASP A 65 10.47 18.66 -6.27
N ARG A 66 9.62 17.97 -5.48
CA ARG A 66 8.44 17.26 -5.99
C ARG A 66 7.39 18.26 -6.53
N PRO A 67 6.55 17.88 -7.50
CA PRO A 67 5.42 18.69 -7.90
C PRO A 67 4.46 18.96 -6.72
N ASP A 68 3.94 20.18 -6.60
CA ASP A 68 3.13 20.62 -5.44
C ASP A 68 1.89 19.75 -5.15
N HIS A 69 1.32 19.11 -6.18
CA HIS A 69 0.14 18.26 -6.04
C HIS A 69 0.48 16.84 -5.56
N VAL A 70 1.75 16.44 -5.56
CA VAL A 70 2.19 15.14 -5.04
C VAL A 70 2.43 15.27 -3.53
N LEU A 71 1.64 14.53 -2.76
CA LEU A 71 1.66 14.61 -1.31
C LEU A 71 2.83 13.81 -0.73
N LEU A 72 3.38 14.28 0.40
CA LEU A 72 4.16 13.42 1.28
C LEU A 72 3.21 12.42 1.96
N LEU A 73 3.73 11.25 2.33
CA LEU A 73 2.93 10.24 3.05
C LEU A 73 2.36 10.80 4.36
N ASP A 74 3.14 11.58 5.11
CA ASP A 74 2.69 12.20 6.35
C ASP A 74 1.47 13.12 6.15
N ASP A 75 1.51 13.95 5.10
CA ASP A 75 0.41 14.83 4.71
C ASP A 75 -0.81 14.04 4.27
N ALA A 76 -0.63 12.95 3.52
CA ALA A 76 -1.73 12.09 3.07
C ALA A 76 -2.42 11.38 4.24
N LEU A 77 -1.66 10.87 5.21
CA LEU A 77 -2.23 10.26 6.42
C LEU A 77 -3.07 11.26 7.23
N ASP A 78 -2.64 12.52 7.31
CA ASP A 78 -3.43 13.60 7.93
C ASP A 78 -4.78 13.83 7.22
N LEU A 79 -4.85 13.62 5.89
CA LEU A 79 -6.11 13.71 5.13
C LEU A 79 -7.04 12.51 5.33
N CYS A 80 -6.46 11.37 5.72
CA CYS A 80 -7.17 10.10 5.89
C CYS A 80 -7.54 9.80 7.35
N VAL A 81 -7.35 10.74 8.28
CA VAL A 81 -7.70 10.56 9.71
C VAL A 81 -9.14 10.05 9.87
N GLY A 82 -9.28 9.01 10.69
CA GLY A 82 -10.56 8.35 10.96
C GLY A 82 -10.94 7.26 9.95
N ARG A 83 -10.07 6.92 9.00
CA ARG A 83 -10.18 5.78 8.08
C ARG A 83 -9.03 4.80 8.28
N ILE A 84 -9.23 3.57 7.81
CA ILE A 84 -8.12 2.62 7.63
C ILE A 84 -7.36 3.02 6.37
N VAL A 85 -6.03 3.05 6.41
CA VAL A 85 -5.20 3.34 5.24
C VAL A 85 -4.43 2.09 4.83
N ASN A 86 -4.75 1.55 3.65
CA ASN A 86 -3.90 0.55 3.00
C ASN A 86 -2.77 1.28 2.26
N ILE A 87 -1.55 1.15 2.77
CA ILE A 87 -0.35 1.75 2.21
C ILE A 87 0.32 0.71 1.32
N GLU A 88 0.13 0.81 0.01
CA GLU A 88 0.90 0.02 -0.95
C GLU A 88 2.32 0.58 -1.07
N ILE A 89 3.31 -0.20 -0.66
CA ILE A 89 4.71 0.09 -0.94
C ILE A 89 5.04 -0.41 -2.35
N LYS A 90 5.43 0.51 -3.25
CA LYS A 90 5.92 0.14 -4.59
C LYS A 90 7.39 -0.29 -4.55
N ASN A 91 7.65 -1.51 -4.07
CA ASN A 91 8.97 -2.11 -4.13
C ASN A 91 8.91 -3.62 -4.41
N PHE A 92 9.12 -4.01 -5.67
CA PHE A 92 9.16 -5.41 -6.09
C PHE A 92 10.13 -5.59 -7.25
N PRO A 93 10.68 -6.81 -7.50
CA PRO A 93 11.79 -7.01 -8.43
C PRO A 93 11.57 -6.56 -9.87
N GLN A 94 10.32 -6.39 -10.31
CA GLN A 94 9.98 -5.91 -11.65
C GLN A 94 9.60 -4.42 -11.69
N ASP A 95 9.56 -3.74 -10.54
CA ASP A 95 9.38 -2.28 -10.50
C ASP A 95 10.62 -1.58 -11.08
N PRO A 96 10.46 -0.57 -11.96
CA PRO A 96 11.59 0.17 -12.52
C PRO A 96 12.48 0.87 -11.47
N ALA A 97 11.94 1.18 -10.30
CA ALA A 97 12.64 1.82 -9.19
C ALA A 97 12.92 0.83 -8.03
N PHE A 98 12.95 -0.48 -8.30
CA PHE A 98 13.21 -1.50 -7.29
C PHE A 98 14.51 -1.25 -6.51
N ASP A 99 14.40 -1.25 -5.18
CA ASP A 99 15.51 -1.17 -4.24
C ASP A 99 15.66 -2.49 -3.47
N PRO A 100 16.71 -3.30 -3.73
CA PRO A 100 16.91 -4.57 -3.05
C PRO A 100 17.30 -4.44 -1.58
N THR A 101 17.57 -3.22 -1.09
CA THR A 101 17.83 -2.97 0.33
C THR A 101 16.55 -2.85 1.16
N GLU A 102 15.39 -2.76 0.49
CA GLU A 102 14.08 -2.60 1.12
C GLU A 102 13.97 -1.34 1.99
N ALA A 103 14.79 -0.29 1.72
CA ALA A 103 14.90 0.87 2.60
C ALA A 103 13.58 1.64 2.79
N ILE A 104 12.68 1.60 1.80
CA ILE A 104 11.33 2.17 1.93
C ILE A 104 10.53 1.55 3.09
N ALA A 105 10.77 0.28 3.44
CA ALA A 105 10.14 -0.36 4.59
C ALA A 105 10.62 0.27 5.91
N ASP A 106 11.94 0.50 6.04
CA ASP A 106 12.55 1.17 7.18
C ASP A 106 11.98 2.59 7.37
N GLU A 107 11.92 3.38 6.30
CA GLU A 107 11.41 4.75 6.35
C GLU A 107 9.89 4.79 6.65
N THR A 108 9.12 3.84 6.11
CA THR A 108 7.68 3.73 6.40
C THR A 108 7.43 3.43 7.87
N VAL A 109 8.16 2.47 8.46
CA VAL A 109 8.02 2.14 9.88
C VAL A 109 8.49 3.29 10.77
N GLN A 110 9.57 3.99 10.40
CA GLN A 110 10.04 5.17 11.14
C GLN A 110 8.99 6.28 11.14
N LEU A 111 8.38 6.58 10.00
CA LEU A 111 7.31 7.57 9.90
C LEU A 111 6.12 7.20 10.80
N LEU A 112 5.64 5.95 10.72
CA LEU A 112 4.50 5.50 11.53
C LEU A 112 4.79 5.55 13.03
N ARG A 113 6.02 5.22 13.45
CA ARG A 113 6.45 5.33 14.85
C ARG A 113 6.44 6.79 15.32
N ALA A 114 7.01 7.70 14.54
CA ALA A 114 7.01 9.12 14.86
C ALA A 114 5.58 9.68 14.98
N ARG A 115 4.67 9.23 14.10
CA ARG A 115 3.25 9.61 14.16
C ARG A 115 2.59 9.11 15.44
N ILE A 116 2.81 7.86 15.84
CA ILE A 116 2.33 7.32 17.13
C ILE A 116 2.85 8.15 18.31
N GLU A 117 4.15 8.44 18.34
CA GLU A 117 4.79 9.25 19.40
C GLU A 117 4.21 10.67 19.49
N SER A 118 3.82 11.25 18.35
CA SER A 118 3.17 12.56 18.27
C SER A 118 1.66 12.55 18.57
N GLY A 119 1.08 11.39 18.90
CA GLY A 119 -0.35 11.24 19.19
C GLY A 119 -1.25 11.11 17.96
N LYS A 120 -0.66 10.91 16.77
CA LYS A 120 -1.36 10.68 15.50
C LYS A 120 -1.35 9.19 15.12
N ALA A 121 -1.75 8.31 16.03
CA ALA A 121 -1.77 6.88 15.72
C ALA A 121 -2.81 6.57 14.62
N ASP A 122 -2.32 6.19 13.43
CA ASP A 122 -3.16 5.83 12.29
C ASP A 122 -3.57 4.35 12.32
N GLN A 123 -4.71 4.02 11.71
CA GLN A 123 -5.09 2.64 11.44
C GLN A 123 -4.57 2.26 10.06
N VAL A 124 -3.60 1.37 9.98
CA VAL A 124 -2.91 1.06 8.72
C VAL A 124 -2.84 -0.43 8.43
N LEU A 125 -2.85 -0.75 7.13
CA LEU A 125 -2.46 -2.03 6.54
C LEU A 125 -1.33 -1.74 5.56
N ILE A 126 -0.23 -2.49 5.62
CA ILE A 126 0.87 -2.35 4.65
C ILE A 126 0.72 -3.41 3.58
N SER A 127 0.65 -3.02 2.31
CA SER A 127 0.61 -3.97 1.19
C SER A 127 1.80 -3.78 0.26
N CYS A 128 2.22 -4.85 -0.42
CA CYS A 128 3.32 -4.81 -1.40
C CYS A 128 3.31 -6.08 -2.25
N PHE A 129 3.73 -5.98 -3.51
CA PHE A 129 3.98 -7.15 -4.36
C PHE A 129 5.27 -7.91 -3.96
N GLY A 130 6.26 -7.18 -3.44
CA GLY A 130 7.53 -7.72 -2.98
C GLY A 130 7.42 -8.31 -1.57
N ILE A 131 7.40 -9.64 -1.48
CA ILE A 131 7.31 -10.34 -0.18
C ILE A 131 8.45 -9.97 0.77
N ALA A 132 9.67 -9.74 0.25
CA ALA A 132 10.83 -9.33 1.04
C ALA A 132 10.63 -7.96 1.70
N CYS A 133 9.94 -7.03 1.04
CA CYS A 133 9.57 -5.75 1.63
C CYS A 133 8.62 -5.95 2.82
N LEU A 134 7.65 -6.86 2.70
CA LEU A 134 6.71 -7.16 3.79
C LEU A 134 7.41 -7.91 4.94
N ASP A 135 8.32 -8.82 4.63
CA ASP A 135 9.17 -9.49 5.63
C ASP A 135 9.94 -8.44 6.44
N ARG A 136 10.54 -7.45 5.75
CA ARG A 136 11.25 -6.35 6.39
C ARG A 136 10.35 -5.51 7.31
N ILE A 137 9.12 -5.20 6.89
CA ILE A 137 8.13 -4.52 7.73
C ILE A 137 7.85 -5.33 9.01
N ARG A 138 7.67 -6.65 8.89
CA ARG A 138 7.40 -7.53 10.03
C ARG A 138 8.58 -7.65 10.98
N GLU A 139 9.80 -7.72 10.47
CA GLU A 139 11.02 -7.71 11.30
C GLU A 139 11.11 -6.42 12.12
N LEU A 140 10.82 -5.28 11.49
CA LEU A 140 10.89 -3.98 12.13
C LEU A 140 9.76 -3.79 13.14
N GLN A 141 8.53 -4.16 12.78
CA GLN A 141 7.33 -3.94 13.59
C GLN A 141 6.36 -5.15 13.47
N PRO A 142 6.56 -6.21 14.27
CA PRO A 142 5.79 -7.46 14.15
C PRO A 142 4.27 -7.32 14.31
N GLY A 143 3.81 -6.27 14.99
CA GLY A 143 2.39 -5.98 15.20
C GLY A 143 1.72 -5.19 14.07
N LEU A 144 2.47 -4.75 13.05
CA LEU A 144 1.91 -4.00 11.94
C LEU A 144 1.23 -4.96 10.94
N PRO A 145 -0.06 -4.78 10.61
CA PRO A 145 -0.74 -5.64 9.63
C PRO A 145 -0.09 -5.54 8.25
N THR A 146 0.08 -6.68 7.59
CA THR A 146 0.64 -6.77 6.23
C THR A 146 -0.24 -7.62 5.31
N ALA A 147 -0.39 -7.18 4.06
CA ALA A 147 -1.08 -7.90 2.99
C ALA A 147 -0.19 -8.14 1.77
N HIS A 148 -0.12 -9.38 1.27
CA HIS A 148 0.64 -9.70 0.06
C HIS A 148 -0.18 -9.39 -1.19
N LEU A 149 0.26 -8.43 -2.00
CA LEU A 149 -0.36 -8.14 -3.31
C LEU A 149 0.06 -9.19 -4.33
N VAL A 150 -0.92 -9.72 -5.05
CA VAL A 150 -0.68 -10.81 -5.99
C VAL A 150 -1.43 -10.62 -7.31
N LEU A 151 -0.68 -10.74 -8.40
CA LEU A 151 -1.20 -10.88 -9.75
C LEU A 151 -0.53 -12.10 -10.39
N SER A 152 -1.26 -13.21 -10.46
CA SER A 152 -0.71 -14.50 -10.86
C SER A 152 -1.74 -15.39 -11.54
N ARG A 153 -1.29 -16.17 -12.52
CA ARG A 153 -2.10 -17.24 -13.13
C ARG A 153 -1.89 -18.60 -12.46
N ARG A 154 -1.13 -18.66 -11.37
CA ARG A 154 -0.92 -19.90 -10.61
C ARG A 154 -2.20 -20.25 -9.83
N PRO A 155 -2.43 -21.53 -9.50
CA PRO A 155 -3.55 -21.94 -8.66
C PRO A 155 -3.54 -21.20 -7.30
N ALA A 156 -4.73 -20.85 -6.80
CA ALA A 156 -4.92 -20.10 -5.55
C ALA A 156 -4.09 -20.65 -4.38
N LYS A 157 -4.05 -21.97 -4.21
CA LYS A 157 -3.25 -22.64 -3.16
C LYS A 157 -1.76 -22.25 -3.17
N HIS A 158 -1.16 -22.05 -4.34
CA HIS A 158 0.25 -21.68 -4.44
C HIS A 158 0.45 -20.18 -4.19
N VAL A 159 -0.53 -19.37 -4.55
CA VAL A 159 -0.49 -17.92 -4.33
C VAL A 159 -0.63 -17.62 -2.84
N VAL A 160 -1.63 -18.23 -2.19
CA VAL A 160 -1.90 -18.08 -0.76
C VAL A 160 -0.79 -18.69 0.10
N ALA A 161 -0.20 -19.83 -0.31
CA ALA A 161 0.87 -20.47 0.45
C ALA A 161 2.06 -19.54 0.73
N ALA A 162 2.49 -18.73 -0.26
CA ALA A 162 3.61 -17.81 -0.07
C ALA A 162 3.34 -16.79 1.05
N CYS A 163 2.14 -16.21 1.07
CA CYS A 163 1.71 -15.28 2.12
C CYS A 163 1.74 -15.95 3.51
N VAL A 164 1.23 -17.18 3.62
CA VAL A 164 1.17 -17.94 4.88
C VAL A 164 2.55 -18.35 5.35
N GLU A 165 3.40 -18.85 4.45
CA GLU A 165 4.77 -19.30 4.74
C GLU A 165 5.65 -18.16 5.29
N HIS A 166 5.43 -16.94 4.80
CA HIS A 166 6.11 -15.72 5.29
C HIS A 166 5.40 -15.08 6.50
N GLY A 167 4.23 -15.61 6.89
CA GLY A 167 3.50 -15.22 8.09
C GLY A 167 2.71 -13.91 7.96
N HIS A 168 2.34 -13.50 6.75
CA HIS A 168 1.46 -12.35 6.53
C HIS A 168 -0.01 -12.72 6.72
N GLY A 169 -0.80 -11.76 7.22
CA GLY A 169 -2.17 -12.01 7.67
C GLY A 169 -3.25 -11.83 6.59
N SER A 170 -2.90 -11.35 5.39
CA SER A 170 -3.85 -11.06 4.32
C SER A 170 -3.20 -11.20 2.94
N VAL A 171 -4.00 -11.49 1.92
CA VAL A 171 -3.60 -11.50 0.51
C VAL A 171 -4.55 -10.58 -0.23
N ASN A 172 -3.99 -9.66 -1.03
CA ASN A 172 -4.74 -8.75 -1.88
C ASN A 172 -4.59 -9.22 -3.34
N PRO A 173 -5.44 -10.13 -3.82
CA PRO A 173 -5.40 -10.56 -5.21
C PRO A 173 -5.98 -9.50 -6.14
N TYR A 174 -5.48 -9.47 -7.37
CA TYR A 174 -6.18 -8.73 -8.43
C TYR A 174 -7.59 -9.30 -8.62
N VAL A 175 -8.58 -8.43 -8.82
CA VAL A 175 -10.02 -8.78 -8.83
C VAL A 175 -10.36 -9.99 -9.72
N SER A 176 -9.70 -10.14 -10.88
CA SER A 176 -9.98 -11.25 -11.79
C SER A 176 -9.50 -12.61 -11.29
N MET A 177 -8.77 -12.66 -10.18
CA MET A 177 -8.34 -13.89 -9.50
C MET A 177 -9.30 -14.31 -8.39
N VAL A 178 -10.23 -13.43 -7.98
CA VAL A 178 -11.17 -13.70 -6.89
C VAL A 178 -12.33 -14.53 -7.43
N ASP A 179 -12.31 -15.81 -7.11
CA ASP A 179 -13.40 -16.75 -7.33
C ASP A 179 -13.69 -17.57 -6.05
N GLU A 180 -14.72 -18.41 -6.07
CA GLU A 180 -15.10 -19.24 -4.92
C GLU A 180 -13.94 -20.13 -4.44
N VAL A 181 -13.06 -20.56 -5.35
CA VAL A 181 -11.91 -21.42 -5.01
C VAL A 181 -10.84 -20.61 -4.29
N PHE A 182 -10.53 -19.40 -4.78
CA PHE A 182 -9.58 -18.51 -4.13
C PHE A 182 -10.05 -18.15 -2.72
N MET A 183 -11.32 -17.79 -2.58
CA MET A 183 -11.95 -17.46 -1.30
C MET A 183 -11.91 -18.63 -0.32
N ALA A 184 -12.21 -19.85 -0.78
CA ALA A 184 -12.16 -21.04 0.05
C ALA A 184 -10.73 -21.35 0.53
N VAL A 185 -9.73 -21.19 -0.34
CA VAL A 185 -8.32 -21.41 0.01
C VAL A 185 -7.85 -20.39 1.04
N ALA A 186 -8.12 -19.10 0.84
CA ALA A 186 -7.73 -18.05 1.77
C ALA A 186 -8.38 -18.22 3.15
N SER A 187 -9.68 -18.54 3.17
CA SER A 187 -10.44 -18.78 4.40
C SER A 187 -9.89 -19.96 5.21
N LEU A 188 -9.50 -21.06 4.55
CA LEU A 188 -8.92 -22.23 5.23
C LEU A 188 -7.59 -21.93 5.92
N GLN A 189 -6.90 -20.85 5.53
CA GLN A 189 -5.63 -20.43 6.11
C GLN A 189 -5.80 -19.30 7.15
N ASN A 190 -7.03 -18.94 7.52
CA ASN A 190 -7.36 -17.84 8.43
C ASN A 190 -6.79 -16.47 8.00
N LEU A 191 -6.65 -16.23 6.71
CA LEU A 191 -6.26 -14.91 6.20
C LEU A 191 -7.46 -13.95 6.27
N VAL A 192 -7.22 -12.72 6.73
CA VAL A 192 -8.26 -11.69 6.87
C VAL A 192 -8.44 -10.96 5.53
N ASP A 193 -9.70 -10.88 5.10
CA ASP A 193 -10.21 -10.19 3.89
C ASP A 193 -9.53 -10.63 2.57
N SER A 194 -10.06 -11.72 1.99
CA SER A 194 -9.90 -12.00 0.55
C SER A 194 -10.99 -11.32 -0.31
N ASP A 195 -11.91 -10.57 0.32
CA ASP A 195 -13.03 -9.84 -0.32
C ASP A 195 -12.74 -8.35 -0.57
N SER A 196 -11.60 -7.82 -0.13
CA SER A 196 -11.20 -6.45 -0.43
C SER A 196 -10.72 -6.34 -1.87
N VAL A 197 -11.69 -6.17 -2.77
CA VAL A 197 -11.48 -5.76 -4.16
C VAL A 197 -11.15 -4.27 -4.15
N LEU A 198 -9.94 -3.92 -4.62
CA LEU A 198 -9.60 -2.57 -5.08
C LEU A 198 -10.29 -2.29 -6.41
#